data_AF-A0A532BYX3-F1
#
_entry.id   AF-A0A532BYX3-F1
#
_cell.length_a   1.000
_cell.length_b   1.000
_cell.length_c   1.000
_cell.angle_alpha   90.00
_cell.angle_beta   90.00
_cell.angle_gamma   90.00
#
_symmetry.space_group_name_H-M   'P 1'
#
loop_
_entity.id
_entity.type
_entity.pdbx_description
1 polymer ?
#
loop_
_entity_poly.entity_id
_entity_poly.type
_entity_poly.pdbx_seq_one_letter_code
_entity_poly.pdbx_strand_id
1 'polypeptide(L)'
;MPIIWCAISGHGYGHAAQVVPVLNALGALVPDLTVVLRTAVPASFFCDRLTIQWKHSPEQQDVGCIQDGPLKIDIDATWAAHRHFHKTWEARLSNEVASMQAASPSLIIADTPYLAIEAGSR
;
A
#
# COMPACT_ATOMS: atom_id res chain seq x y z
N MET A 1 11.49 -17.02 5.88
CA MET A 1 10.44 -17.16 4.85
C MET A 1 10.24 -15.77 4.22
N PRO A 2 10.00 -15.66 2.90
CA PRO A 2 10.00 -14.36 2.24
C PRO A 2 8.86 -13.47 2.74
N ILE A 3 9.18 -12.22 3.02
CA ILE A 3 8.21 -11.18 3.36
C ILE A 3 8.05 -10.28 2.15
N ILE A 4 6.81 -10.06 1.72
CA ILE A 4 6.48 -9.02 0.75
C ILE A 4 5.95 -7.81 1.50
N TRP A 5 6.52 -6.64 1.21
CA TRP A 5 5.97 -5.35 1.60
C TRP A 5 5.01 -4.89 0.50
N CYS A 6 3.71 -4.97 0.76
CA CYS A 6 2.69 -4.68 -0.25
C CYS A 6 2.01 -3.35 0.08
N ALA A 7 2.41 -2.30 -0.62
CA ALA A 7 1.80 -0.98 -0.53
C ALA A 7 0.66 -0.86 -1.53
N ILE A 8 -0.53 -0.52 -1.03
CA ILE A 8 -1.76 -0.45 -1.83
C ILE A 8 -2.39 0.92 -1.59
N SER A 9 -2.66 1.65 -2.66
CA SER A 9 -3.33 2.94 -2.55
C SER A 9 -4.65 2.82 -1.82
N GLY A 10 -4.93 3.80 -0.95
CA GLY A 10 -6.18 3.92 -0.20
C GLY A 10 -7.30 4.60 -0.99
N HIS A 11 -7.09 4.85 -2.29
CA HIS A 11 -8.04 5.51 -3.18
C HIS A 11 -9.24 4.60 -3.52
N GLY A 12 -10.03 4.28 -2.50
CA GLY A 12 -11.10 3.29 -2.55
C GLY A 12 -10.60 1.85 -2.37
N TYR A 13 -11.43 0.88 -2.78
CA TYR A 13 -11.15 -0.55 -2.64
C TYR A 13 -10.67 -1.23 -3.94
N GLY A 14 -10.62 -0.48 -5.05
CA GLY A 14 -10.30 -1.02 -6.38
C GLY A 14 -8.90 -1.65 -6.45
N HIS A 15 -7.88 -0.93 -6.00
CA HIS A 15 -6.50 -1.42 -5.94
C HIS A 15 -6.37 -2.65 -5.03
N ALA A 16 -6.96 -2.60 -3.84
CA ALA A 16 -6.97 -3.76 -2.95
C ALA A 16 -7.65 -4.98 -3.60
N ALA A 17 -8.75 -4.79 -4.34
CA ALA A 17 -9.42 -5.87 -5.07
C ALA A 17 -8.54 -6.46 -6.20
N GLN A 18 -7.70 -5.64 -6.85
CA GLN A 18 -6.77 -6.09 -7.89
C GLN A 18 -5.58 -6.85 -7.30
N VAL A 19 -5.02 -6.38 -6.19
CA VAL A 19 -3.84 -6.97 -5.53
C VAL A 19 -4.13 -8.31 -4.88
N VAL A 20 -5.29 -8.49 -4.25
CA VAL A 20 -5.63 -9.72 -3.53
C VAL A 20 -5.45 -11.01 -4.36
N PRO A 21 -6.02 -11.16 -5.57
CA PRO A 21 -5.83 -12.37 -6.36
C PRO A 21 -4.37 -12.60 -6.76
N VAL A 22 -3.59 -11.54 -6.97
CA VAL A 22 -2.16 -11.62 -7.24
C VAL A 22 -1.41 -12.19 -6.03
N LEU A 23 -1.68 -11.67 -4.83
CA LEU A 23 -1.04 -12.16 -3.60
C LEU A 23 -1.41 -13.62 -3.30
N ASN A 24 -2.67 -14.01 -3.49
CA ASN A 24 -3.10 -15.40 -3.32
C ASN A 24 -2.39 -16.33 -4.30
N ALA A 25 -2.30 -15.94 -5.58
CA ALA A 25 -1.57 -16.72 -6.58
C ALA A 25 -0.08 -16.84 -6.24
N LEU A 26 0.54 -15.76 -5.75
CA LEU A 26 1.94 -15.78 -5.30
C LEU A 26 2.14 -16.74 -4.12
N GLY A 27 1.25 -16.75 -3.13
CA GLY A 27 1.38 -17.67 -1.99
C GLY A 27 1.13 -19.15 -2.35
N ALA A 28 0.42 -19.43 -3.43
CA ALA A 28 0.32 -20.79 -3.97
C ALA A 28 1.63 -21.26 -4.63
N LEU A 29 2.43 -20.34 -5.19
CA LEU A 29 3.69 -20.62 -5.87
C LEU A 29 4.91 -20.56 -4.93
N VAL A 30 4.83 -19.74 -3.88
CA VAL A 30 5.90 -19.51 -2.91
C VAL A 30 5.38 -19.94 -1.54
N PRO A 31 5.70 -21.17 -1.11
CA PRO A 31 5.33 -21.65 0.22
C PRO A 31 5.79 -20.68 1.30
N ASP A 32 5.00 -20.58 2.37
CA ASP A 32 5.35 -19.81 3.55
C ASP A 32 5.48 -18.29 3.36
N LEU A 33 4.99 -17.77 2.22
CA LEU A 33 4.95 -16.34 1.95
C LEU A 33 4.11 -15.58 3.00
N THR A 34 4.69 -14.53 3.56
CA THR A 34 3.97 -13.56 4.41
C THR A 34 3.91 -12.20 3.74
N VAL A 35 2.75 -11.55 3.79
CA VAL A 35 2.57 -10.18 3.27
C VAL A 35 2.35 -9.19 4.40
N VAL A 36 3.07 -8.08 4.39
CA VAL A 36 2.76 -6.88 5.18
C VAL A 36 1.97 -5.93 4.28
N LEU A 37 0.71 -5.69 4.62
CA LEU A 37 -0.16 -4.76 3.89
C LEU A 37 0.03 -3.34 4.42
N ARG A 38 0.52 -2.45 3.57
CA ARG A 38 0.67 -1.01 3.83
C ARG A 38 -0.38 -0.23 3.07
N THR A 39 -1.46 0.12 3.74
CA THR A 39 -2.61 0.74 3.10
C THR A 39 -3.55 1.39 4.11
N ALA A 40 -4.33 2.39 3.67
CA ALA A 40 -5.45 2.90 4.45
C ALA A 40 -6.70 2.02 4.34
N VAL A 41 -6.73 1.01 3.46
CA VAL A 41 -7.85 0.07 3.34
C VAL A 41 -7.99 -0.75 4.64
N PRO A 42 -9.20 -0.84 5.23
CA PRO A 42 -9.41 -1.59 6.47
C PRO A 42 -9.06 -3.08 6.36
N ALA A 43 -8.51 -3.65 7.43
CA ALA A 43 -8.18 -5.08 7.52
C ALA A 43 -9.36 -6.00 7.18
N SER A 44 -10.59 -5.58 7.53
CA SER A 44 -11.84 -6.31 7.24
C SER A 44 -12.08 -6.56 5.76
N PHE A 45 -11.54 -5.73 4.86
CA PHE A 45 -11.58 -6.00 3.43
C PHE A 45 -10.82 -7.28 3.07
N PHE A 46 -9.70 -7.55 3.75
CA PHE A 46 -8.78 -8.64 3.41
C PHE A 46 -9.11 -9.97 4.09
N CYS A 47 -9.77 -9.96 5.25
CA CYS A 47 -10.00 -11.16 6.09
C CYS A 47 -10.54 -12.37 5.32
N ASP A 48 -11.56 -12.18 4.50
CA ASP A 48 -12.21 -13.28 3.77
C ASP A 48 -11.69 -13.43 2.33
N ARG A 49 -10.68 -12.65 1.95
CA ARG A 49 -10.18 -12.58 0.56
C ARG A 49 -8.73 -12.99 0.41
N LEU A 50 -7.87 -12.73 1.40
CA LEU A 50 -6.49 -13.22 1.41
C LEU A 50 -6.42 -14.60 2.07
N THR A 51 -5.87 -15.57 1.35
CA THR A 51 -5.73 -16.97 1.82
C THR A 51 -4.32 -17.28 2.34
N ILE A 52 -3.41 -16.32 2.23
CA ILE A 52 -2.00 -16.43 2.64
C ILE A 52 -1.78 -15.86 4.04
N GLN A 53 -0.58 -15.99 4.62
CA GLN A 53 -0.26 -15.28 5.86
C GLN A 53 -0.10 -13.78 5.58
N TRP A 54 -0.75 -12.93 6.38
CA TRP A 54 -0.65 -11.49 6.22
C TRP A 54 -0.71 -10.74 7.55
N LYS A 55 -0.18 -9.52 7.54
CA LYS A 55 -0.25 -8.55 8.63
C LYS A 55 -0.78 -7.23 8.10
N HIS A 56 -1.72 -6.62 8.81
CA HIS A 56 -2.16 -5.26 8.52
C HIS A 56 -1.22 -4.26 9.20
N SER A 57 -0.69 -3.32 8.43
CA SER A 57 0.12 -2.21 8.94
C SER A 57 -0.40 -0.92 8.29
N PRO A 58 -1.52 -0.37 8.79
CA PRO A 58 -2.20 0.72 8.12
C PRO A 58 -1.35 1.98 8.10
N GLU A 59 -1.22 2.57 6.90
CA GLU A 59 -0.51 3.83 6.67
C GLU A 59 -1.00 4.44 5.35
N GLN A 60 -1.04 5.77 5.30
CA GLN A 60 -1.30 6.47 4.06
C GLN A 60 -0.03 6.50 3.18
N GLN A 61 -0.06 5.77 2.07
CA GLN A 61 1.08 5.62 1.16
C GLN A 61 1.03 6.58 -0.05
N ASP A 62 -0.12 7.20 -0.31
CA ASP A 62 -0.34 8.23 -1.31
C ASP A 62 -1.61 9.04 -0.99
N VAL A 63 -1.94 10.00 -1.85
CA VAL A 63 -3.19 10.76 -1.78
C VAL A 63 -4.26 10.25 -2.75
N GLY A 64 -3.89 9.44 -3.74
CA GLY A 64 -4.78 9.04 -4.83
C GLY A 64 -5.34 10.25 -5.59
N CYS A 65 -6.61 10.16 -5.98
CA CYS A 65 -7.40 11.33 -6.40
C CYS A 65 -8.50 11.60 -5.36
N ILE A 66 -8.83 12.87 -5.13
CA ILE A 66 -10.07 13.20 -4.42
C ILE A 66 -11.19 13.17 -5.46
N GLN A 67 -12.25 12.41 -5.19
CA GLN A 67 -13.32 12.18 -6.15
C GLN A 67 -14.73 12.42 -5.56
N ASP A 68 -15.62 12.85 -6.44
CA ASP A 68 -17.06 12.97 -6.23
C ASP A 68 -17.75 11.87 -7.06
N GLY A 69 -17.80 10.66 -6.49
CA GLY A 69 -18.19 9.45 -7.22
C GLY A 69 -17.10 8.94 -8.18
N PRO A 70 -17.35 7.85 -8.93
CA PRO A 70 -16.30 7.14 -9.67
C PRO A 70 -15.81 7.86 -10.94
N LEU A 71 -16.56 8.84 -11.45
CA LEU A 71 -16.32 9.46 -12.76
C LEU A 71 -15.82 10.90 -12.69
N LYS A 72 -15.79 11.52 -11.50
CA LYS A 72 -15.49 12.93 -11.35
C LYS A 72 -14.39 13.13 -10.32
N ILE A 73 -13.24 13.57 -10.80
CA ILE A 73 -12.09 13.94 -9.96
C ILE A 73 -12.24 15.42 -9.58
N ASP A 74 -12.05 15.71 -8.31
CA ASP A 74 -11.82 17.07 -7.82
C ASP A 74 -10.31 17.36 -7.92
N ILE A 75 -9.94 18.03 -9.01
CA ILE A 75 -8.55 18.32 -9.34
C ILE A 75 -7.91 19.26 -8.30
N ASP A 76 -8.65 20.29 -7.87
CA ASP A 76 -8.14 21.29 -6.94
C ASP A 76 -7.95 20.68 -5.53
N ALA A 77 -8.90 19.87 -5.07
CA ALA A 77 -8.78 19.15 -3.81
C ALA A 77 -7.64 18.11 -3.86
N THR A 78 -7.48 17.40 -4.99
CA THR A 78 -6.36 16.46 -5.19
C THR A 78 -5.01 17.17 -5.06
N TRP A 79 -4.84 18.33 -5.70
CA TRP A 79 -3.61 19.10 -5.58
C TRP A 79 -3.40 19.69 -4.19
N ALA A 80 -4.46 20.10 -3.50
CA ALA A 80 -4.38 20.55 -2.11
C ALA A 80 -3.93 19.42 -1.17
N ALA A 81 -4.52 18.23 -1.32
CA ALA A 81 -4.14 17.03 -0.57
C ALA A 81 -2.70 16.61 -0.85
N HIS A 82 -2.30 16.59 -2.13
CA HIS A 82 -0.92 16.31 -2.54
C HIS A 82 0.06 17.28 -1.88
N ARG A 83 -0.18 18.61 -1.99
CA ARG A 83 0.68 19.61 -1.33
C ARG A 83 0.74 19.41 0.18
N HIS A 84 -0.38 19.08 0.82
CA HIS A 84 -0.40 18.79 2.26
C HIS A 84 0.43 17.55 2.62
N PHE A 85 0.26 16.46 1.86
CA PHE A 85 1.01 15.21 2.04
C PHE A 85 2.52 15.44 1.92
N HIS A 86 2.94 16.28 0.97
CA HIS A 86 4.34 16.62 0.74
C HIS A 86 4.95 17.60 1.75
N LYS A 87 4.15 18.31 2.57
CA LYS A 87 4.70 19.16 3.64
C LYS A 87 5.54 18.37 4.66
N THR A 88 5.27 17.08 4.79
CA THR A 88 5.98 16.17 5.70
C THR A 88 6.60 14.99 4.96
N TRP A 89 6.95 15.18 3.67
CA TRP A 89 7.43 14.11 2.80
C TRP A 89 8.64 13.38 3.38
N GLU A 90 9.67 14.12 3.80
CA GLU A 90 10.92 13.57 4.31
C GLU A 90 10.68 12.72 5.56
N ALA A 91 9.84 13.20 6.48
CA ALA A 91 9.48 12.46 7.69
C ALA A 91 8.71 11.16 7.37
N ARG A 92 7.76 11.23 6.42
CA ARG A 92 7.03 10.04 5.95
C ARG A 92 7.96 9.02 5.31
N LEU A 93 8.86 9.50 4.46
CA LEU A 93 9.86 8.65 3.78
C LEU A 93 10.79 7.99 4.78
N SER A 94 11.35 8.74 5.73
CA SER A 94 12.21 8.18 6.78
C SER A 94 11.49 7.12 7.63
N ASN A 95 10.22 7.37 7.98
CA ASN A 95 9.42 6.41 8.73
C ASN A 95 9.12 5.14 7.92
N GLU A 96 8.80 5.28 6.63
CA GLU A 96 8.54 4.15 5.74
C GLU A 96 9.81 3.30 5.55
N VAL A 97 10.96 3.94 5.30
CA VAL A 97 12.27 3.27 5.18
C VAL A 97 12.60 2.52 6.47
N ALA A 98 12.46 3.15 7.64
CA ALA A 98 12.71 2.50 8.92
C ALA A 98 11.78 1.29 9.15
N SER A 99 10.51 1.41 8.75
CA SER A 99 9.53 0.32 8.86
C SER A 99 9.85 -0.84 7.93
N MET A 100 10.26 -0.54 6.68
CA MET A 100 10.74 -1.54 5.73
C MET A 100 12.01 -2.23 6.24
N GLN A 101 12.99 -1.48 6.75
CA GLN A 101 14.22 -2.04 7.32
C GLN A 101 13.93 -2.98 8.49
N ALA A 102 13.02 -2.60 9.39
CA ALA A 102 12.60 -3.43 10.52
C ALA A 102 11.90 -4.72 10.07
N ALA A 103 11.11 -4.67 8.99
CA ALA A 103 10.44 -5.84 8.42
C ALA A 103 11.36 -6.72 7.55
N SER A 104 12.43 -6.14 7.00
CA SER A 104 13.38 -6.78 6.08
C SER A 104 12.69 -7.56 4.94
N PRO A 105 11.84 -6.91 4.12
CA PRO A 105 11.14 -7.58 3.05
C PRO A 105 12.09 -8.03 1.95
N SER A 106 11.78 -9.16 1.33
CA SER A 106 12.51 -9.67 0.16
C SER A 106 12.03 -9.03 -1.15
N LEU A 107 10.84 -8.44 -1.15
CA LEU A 107 10.24 -7.78 -2.30
C LEU A 107 9.28 -6.68 -1.84
N ILE A 108 9.25 -5.58 -2.59
CA ILE A 108 8.28 -4.50 -2.44
C ILE A 108 7.34 -4.54 -3.64
N ILE A 109 6.03 -4.54 -3.39
CA ILE A 109 4.98 -4.40 -4.39
C ILE A 109 4.23 -3.11 -4.10
N ALA A 110 4.06 -2.26 -5.10
CA ALA A 110 3.26 -1.04 -5.01
C ALA A 110 2.17 -1.05 -6.08
N ASP A 111 0.90 -1.12 -5.67
CA ASP A 111 -0.24 -0.87 -6.57
C ASP A 111 -0.66 0.60 -6.45
N THR A 112 0.08 1.41 -7.23
CA THR A 112 0.09 2.87 -7.39
C THR A 112 0.77 3.79 -6.37
N PRO A 113 0.93 3.50 -5.05
CA PRO A 113 1.42 4.52 -4.15
C PRO A 113 2.93 4.74 -4.32
N TYR A 114 3.31 6.01 -4.37
CA TYR A 114 4.67 6.44 -4.69
C TYR A 114 5.58 6.57 -3.45
N LEU A 115 5.04 6.64 -2.23
CA LEU A 115 5.86 6.67 -1.01
C LEU A 115 6.67 5.37 -0.84
N ALA A 116 6.01 4.22 -0.98
CA ALA A 116 6.69 2.92 -0.87
C ALA A 116 7.70 2.67 -2.00
N ILE A 117 7.45 3.20 -3.20
CA ILE A 117 8.39 3.08 -4.32
C ILE A 117 9.67 3.86 -3.99
N GLU A 118 9.53 5.11 -3.54
CA GLU A 118 10.69 5.91 -3.13
C GLU A 118 11.41 5.27 -1.96
N ALA A 119 10.69 4.82 -0.92
CA ALA A 119 11.28 4.17 0.25
C ALA A 119 12.05 2.90 -0.12
N GLY A 120 11.51 2.09 -1.03
CA GLY A 120 12.15 0.87 -1.53
C GLY A 120 13.40 1.10 -2.38
N SER A 121 13.63 2.33 -2.84
CA SER A 121 14.84 2.69 -3.58
C SER A 121 16.02 3.11 -2.70
N ARG A 122 15.80 3.22 -1.38
CA ARG A 122 16.79 3.64 -0.37
C ARG A 122 17.46 2.44 0.30
#